data_AF-A0AAD9NQD4-F1
#
_entry.id   AF-A0AAD9NQD4-F1
#
_cell.length_a   1.000
_cell.length_b   1.000
_cell.length_c   1.000
_cell.angle_alpha   90.00
_cell.angle_beta   90.00
_cell.angle_gamma   90.00
#
_symmetry.space_group_name_H-M   'P 1'
#
loop_
_entity.id
_entity.type
_entity.pdbx_description
1 polymer ?
#
loop_
_entity_poly.entity_id
_entity_poly.type
_entity_poly.pdbx_seq_one_letter_code
_entity_poly.pdbx_strand_id
1 'polypeptide(L)'
;MASTLCFLLCTSVLLAHARKPTSDEVMQSLGRQLILQQLAAEEHIRSEGDSGIKQIRHRTQGSRPYFSETHTGHTVASIHNHAHYKRTIGQGEFVAVLNGVEFRTRHNDYMLKMPHRTSRRYHLTEDIPFPAVPPAVLRQKTILRQTREMQAWFRAWRNQDHSKRDYRKYFKPVLCYLEGAWIHTGDEIEDAFKSERHHFDALTWHEMEEKIRYNAATGTKSRVENFSFLPRKILHMDGATPVFVQWHYRIMCHPLNNDLPLNLFRPVCERANRLALSEITNAVNNPSTRFQLNPHDTGAWPLREGQVQYQILDKLMAEIPGKDNYPGDLEDRSFGLPALKYEPRGQPGKRRLNAAYYHRLYSETEKDAMRRYYKYRGFADENVFMAMTSNRKVAEYTVKYNCTGKGQSTKCDSSTQRWSYAIPLEIIYMTPLSSWNPYRIQYKGHELSKLGKTVDAHGRDGGLSPAKAYDGANNKWYSLTPPAFYCGKEPKADAADTTKDILGMLTPRGRVVKTRISGHRVILPRIRGVGALRQRWPIMPVYSDGNPVMKELQALIDIKHKCI
;
A
#
# COMPACT_ATOMS: atom_id res chain seq x y z
N MET A 1 -67.83 24.12 -31.15
CA MET A 1 -66.59 24.80 -31.61
C MET A 1 -65.87 25.63 -30.53
N ALA A 2 -66.51 26.02 -29.41
CA ALA A 2 -65.83 26.81 -28.36
C ALA A 2 -64.86 26.02 -27.45
N SER A 3 -65.05 24.71 -27.28
CA SER A 3 -64.20 23.86 -26.43
C SER A 3 -62.83 23.54 -27.06
N THR A 4 -62.76 23.44 -28.38
CA THR A 4 -61.52 23.11 -29.12
C THR A 4 -60.57 24.31 -29.22
N LEU A 5 -61.10 25.54 -29.27
CA LEU A 5 -60.29 26.76 -29.31
C LEU A 5 -59.60 27.04 -27.96
N CYS A 6 -60.26 26.72 -26.85
CA CYS A 6 -59.71 26.92 -25.51
C CYS A 6 -58.54 25.97 -25.21
N PHE A 7 -58.62 24.72 -25.70
CA PHE A 7 -57.52 23.75 -25.58
C PHE A 7 -56.28 24.19 -26.37
N LEU A 8 -56.46 24.68 -27.61
CA LEU A 8 -55.38 25.17 -28.47
C LEU A 8 -54.70 26.43 -27.91
N LEU A 9 -55.46 27.37 -27.32
CA LEU A 9 -54.96 28.56 -26.64
C LEU A 9 -54.23 28.25 -25.32
N CYS A 10 -54.68 27.26 -24.54
CA CYS A 10 -53.96 26.81 -23.35
C CYS A 10 -52.62 26.13 -23.70
N THR A 11 -52.57 25.31 -24.77
CA THR A 11 -51.31 24.69 -25.20
C THR A 11 -50.30 25.69 -25.80
N SER A 12 -50.76 26.71 -26.51
CA SER A 12 -49.86 27.73 -27.08
C SER A 12 -49.29 28.68 -26.02
N VAL A 13 -50.05 28.99 -24.96
CA VAL A 13 -49.55 29.79 -23.83
C VAL A 13 -48.57 28.99 -22.96
N LEU A 14 -48.76 27.68 -22.81
CA LEU A 14 -47.82 26.79 -22.12
C LEU A 14 -46.51 26.58 -22.89
N LEU A 15 -46.55 26.57 -24.23
CA LEU A 15 -45.35 26.47 -25.08
C LEU A 15 -44.59 27.81 -25.21
N ALA A 16 -45.27 28.95 -25.09
CA ALA A 16 -44.65 30.28 -25.17
C ALA A 16 -43.85 30.69 -23.90
N HIS A 17 -44.00 29.97 -22.79
CA HIS A 17 -43.32 30.25 -21.51
C HIS A 17 -42.14 29.32 -21.19
N ALA A 18 -41.74 28.45 -22.12
CA ALA A 18 -40.51 27.70 -21.96
C ALA A 18 -39.30 28.63 -22.15
N ARG A 19 -38.84 29.25 -21.05
CA ARG A 19 -37.59 30.01 -21.00
C ARG A 19 -36.48 29.13 -21.58
N LYS A 20 -35.82 29.59 -22.65
CA LYS A 20 -34.63 28.93 -23.17
C LYS A 20 -33.59 28.91 -22.04
N PRO A 21 -33.02 27.74 -21.70
CA PRO A 21 -32.02 27.67 -20.66
C PRO A 21 -30.83 28.55 -21.05
N THR A 22 -30.23 29.21 -20.06
CA THR A 22 -29.02 30.00 -20.30
C THR A 22 -27.85 29.07 -20.65
N SER A 23 -26.81 29.62 -21.29
CA SER A 23 -25.58 28.85 -21.55
C SER A 23 -25.00 28.24 -20.27
N ASP A 24 -25.08 28.96 -19.15
CA ASP A 24 -24.59 28.48 -17.86
C ASP A 24 -25.44 27.33 -17.30
N GLU A 25 -26.77 27.40 -17.46
CA GLU A 25 -27.69 26.32 -17.06
C GLU A 25 -27.44 25.04 -17.88
N VAL A 26 -27.15 25.19 -19.19
CA VAL A 26 -26.76 24.08 -20.06
C VAL A 26 -25.41 23.49 -19.64
N MET A 27 -24.40 24.34 -19.40
CA MET A 27 -23.07 23.89 -18.95
C MET A 27 -23.10 23.20 -17.59
N GLN A 28 -23.90 23.71 -16.64
CA GLN A 28 -24.13 23.06 -15.34
C GLN A 28 -24.78 21.68 -15.50
N SER A 29 -25.78 21.57 -16.37
CA SER A 29 -26.48 20.31 -16.63
C SER A 29 -25.55 19.27 -17.27
N LEU A 30 -24.74 19.68 -18.26
CA LEU A 30 -23.72 18.84 -18.89
C LEU A 30 -22.64 18.43 -17.88
N GLY A 31 -22.12 19.38 -17.10
CA GLY A 31 -21.13 19.12 -16.06
C GLY A 31 -21.65 18.14 -15.01
N ARG A 32 -22.91 18.30 -14.57
CA ARG A 32 -23.58 17.33 -13.68
C ARG A 32 -23.69 15.95 -14.31
N GLN A 33 -24.03 15.87 -15.59
CA GLN A 33 -24.10 14.58 -16.29
C GLN A 33 -22.74 13.89 -16.36
N LEU A 34 -21.66 14.63 -16.60
CA LEU A 34 -20.29 14.08 -16.59
C LEU A 34 -19.89 13.57 -15.20
N ILE A 35 -20.23 14.29 -14.13
CA ILE A 35 -20.01 13.85 -12.74
C ILE A 35 -20.74 12.52 -12.49
N LEU A 36 -22.00 12.40 -12.93
CA LEU A 36 -22.80 11.18 -12.75
C LEU A 36 -22.29 10.01 -13.59
N GLN A 37 -21.79 10.26 -14.80
CA GLN A 37 -21.16 9.22 -15.63
C GLN A 37 -19.89 8.69 -14.97
N GLN A 38 -19.05 9.57 -14.40
CA GLN A 38 -17.87 9.15 -13.66
C GLN A 38 -18.26 8.34 -12.41
N LEU A 39 -19.28 8.77 -11.67
CA LEU A 39 -19.77 8.01 -10.52
C LEU A 39 -20.29 6.63 -10.94
N ALA A 40 -21.03 6.53 -12.04
CA ALA A 40 -21.52 5.26 -12.57
C ALA A 40 -20.37 4.31 -12.95
N ALA A 41 -19.28 4.83 -13.53
CA ALA A 41 -18.08 4.05 -13.82
C ALA A 41 -17.39 3.55 -12.54
N GLU A 42 -17.28 4.40 -11.51
CA GLU A 42 -16.73 3.98 -10.21
C GLU A 42 -17.61 2.92 -9.52
N GLU A 43 -18.93 3.08 -9.55
CA GLU A 43 -19.88 2.09 -8.99
C GLU A 43 -19.84 0.76 -9.75
N HIS A 44 -19.69 0.80 -11.08
CA HIS A 44 -19.51 -0.41 -11.86
C HIS A 44 -18.27 -1.19 -11.40
N ILE A 45 -17.14 -0.52 -11.22
CA ILE A 45 -15.91 -1.14 -10.70
C ILE A 45 -16.11 -1.67 -9.27
N ARG A 46 -16.79 -0.91 -8.38
CA ARG A 46 -17.14 -1.40 -7.02
C ARG A 46 -18.02 -2.66 -7.03
N SER A 47 -18.79 -2.87 -8.09
CA SER A 47 -19.70 -4.02 -8.22
C SER A 47 -19.05 -5.27 -8.79
N GLU A 48 -17.92 -5.13 -9.49
CA GLU A 48 -17.22 -6.23 -10.16
C GLU A 48 -16.24 -6.99 -9.24
N GLY A 49 -15.75 -6.32 -8.19
CA GLY A 49 -14.76 -6.84 -7.24
C GLY A 49 -14.50 -5.88 -6.08
N ASP A 50 -13.54 -6.23 -5.22
CA ASP A 50 -13.19 -5.46 -4.02
C ASP A 50 -11.92 -4.62 -4.23
N SER A 51 -11.61 -3.67 -3.36
CA SER A 51 -10.33 -2.95 -3.43
C SER A 51 -9.14 -3.91 -3.34
N GLY A 52 -8.15 -3.73 -4.20
CA GLY A 52 -7.02 -4.65 -4.28
C GLY A 52 -6.11 -4.42 -5.46
N ILE A 53 -5.04 -5.21 -5.54
CA ILE A 53 -4.20 -5.26 -6.74
C ILE A 53 -4.96 -6.03 -7.81
N LYS A 54 -5.10 -5.43 -9.00
CA LYS A 54 -5.78 -6.03 -10.15
C LYS A 54 -4.81 -6.78 -11.04
N GLN A 55 -3.65 -6.18 -11.34
CA GLN A 55 -2.70 -6.77 -12.26
C GLN A 55 -1.29 -6.21 -12.06
N ILE A 56 -0.26 -6.98 -12.40
CA ILE A 56 1.13 -6.53 -12.53
C ILE A 56 1.50 -6.36 -14.00
N ARG A 57 2.66 -5.74 -14.25
CA ARG A 57 3.21 -5.70 -15.60
C ARG A 57 3.46 -7.11 -16.11
N HIS A 58 2.88 -7.37 -17.27
CA HIS A 58 3.06 -8.60 -18.02
C HIS A 58 4.51 -8.80 -18.51
N ARG A 59 5.11 -9.95 -18.19
CA ARG A 59 6.46 -10.37 -18.62
C ARG A 59 6.45 -11.67 -19.40
N THR A 60 5.49 -12.55 -19.12
CA THR A 60 5.43 -13.91 -19.66
C THR A 60 4.03 -14.23 -20.21
N GLN A 61 4.00 -14.99 -21.31
CA GLN A 61 2.81 -15.52 -21.96
C GLN A 61 2.93 -17.03 -22.11
N GLY A 62 1.81 -17.69 -22.38
CA GLY A 62 1.84 -19.08 -22.80
C GLY A 62 0.56 -19.53 -23.49
N SER A 63 0.57 -20.77 -23.95
CA SER A 63 -0.51 -21.39 -24.75
C SER A 63 -1.80 -21.65 -23.97
N ARG A 64 -1.82 -21.37 -22.67
CA ARG A 64 -2.97 -21.55 -21.78
C ARG A 64 -3.13 -20.32 -20.88
N PRO A 65 -4.36 -19.94 -20.49
CA PRO A 65 -4.60 -18.70 -19.75
C PRO A 65 -3.77 -18.57 -18.47
N TYR A 66 -3.52 -19.66 -17.74
CA TYR A 66 -2.76 -19.64 -16.49
C TYR A 66 -1.25 -19.39 -16.65
N PHE A 67 -0.72 -19.37 -17.88
CA PHE A 67 0.66 -18.93 -18.13
C PHE A 67 0.79 -17.41 -18.25
N SER A 68 -0.32 -16.68 -18.30
CA SER A 68 -0.31 -15.22 -18.29
C SER A 68 -0.31 -14.68 -16.87
N GLU A 69 0.46 -13.62 -16.64
CA GLU A 69 0.60 -13.00 -15.30
C GLU A 69 -0.61 -12.11 -14.96
N THR A 70 -1.06 -12.20 -13.70
CA THR A 70 -2.16 -11.40 -13.13
C THR A 70 -1.64 -10.49 -12.02
N HIS A 71 -2.10 -10.61 -10.77
CA HIS A 71 -1.45 -10.02 -9.59
C HIS A 71 -0.17 -10.77 -9.18
N THR A 72 0.05 -11.95 -9.77
CA THR A 72 1.20 -12.83 -9.51
C THR A 72 1.83 -13.29 -10.83
N GLY A 73 3.16 -13.31 -10.86
CA GLY A 73 3.97 -14.01 -11.87
C GLY A 73 5.16 -14.67 -11.21
N HIS A 74 6.38 -14.44 -11.72
CA HIS A 74 7.61 -14.86 -11.01
C HIS A 74 7.72 -14.29 -9.59
N THR A 75 7.18 -13.10 -9.36
CA THR A 75 7.00 -12.50 -8.04
C THR A 75 5.59 -11.97 -7.89
N VAL A 76 5.10 -11.90 -6.65
CA VAL A 76 3.76 -11.37 -6.37
C VAL A 76 3.82 -9.84 -6.31
N ALA A 77 2.85 -9.14 -6.90
CA ALA A 77 2.82 -7.67 -6.96
C ALA A 77 4.14 -7.02 -7.45
N SER A 78 4.89 -7.69 -8.32
CA SER A 78 6.19 -7.23 -8.83
C SER A 78 7.23 -6.92 -7.73
N ILE A 79 7.14 -7.55 -6.55
CA ILE A 79 8.16 -7.38 -5.51
C ILE A 79 9.52 -7.92 -5.97
N HIS A 80 10.60 -7.24 -5.61
CA HIS A 80 11.97 -7.65 -5.93
C HIS A 80 12.97 -7.04 -4.92
N ASN A 81 14.26 -7.32 -5.06
CA ASN A 81 15.27 -6.96 -4.07
C ASN A 81 16.06 -5.70 -4.43
N HIS A 82 16.00 -4.73 -3.53
CA HIS A 82 16.88 -3.55 -3.51
C HIS A 82 17.77 -3.53 -2.27
N ALA A 83 18.31 -4.69 -1.91
CA ALA A 83 19.06 -4.83 -0.67
C ALA A 83 20.31 -3.94 -0.61
N HIS A 84 20.87 -3.52 -1.75
CA HIS A 84 22.01 -2.59 -1.78
C HIS A 84 21.64 -1.22 -1.21
N TYR A 85 20.37 -0.83 -1.32
CA TYR A 85 19.89 0.38 -0.69
C TYR A 85 19.59 0.17 0.80
N LYS A 86 19.78 1.23 1.59
CA LYS A 86 19.53 1.19 3.04
C LYS A 86 18.07 0.93 3.36
N ARG A 87 17.14 1.62 2.71
CA ARG A 87 15.70 1.66 3.07
C ARG A 87 14.73 1.38 1.92
N THR A 88 15.24 1.14 0.73
CA THR A 88 14.40 0.98 -0.46
C THR A 88 13.87 -0.44 -0.53
N ILE A 89 12.55 -0.54 -0.68
CA ILE A 89 11.82 -1.78 -0.80
C ILE A 89 11.41 -1.93 -2.25
N GLY A 90 11.97 -2.94 -2.94
CA GLY A 90 11.75 -3.14 -4.36
C GLY A 90 10.32 -3.57 -4.64
N GLN A 91 9.61 -2.78 -5.45
CA GLN A 91 8.26 -3.09 -5.92
C GLN A 91 8.01 -2.40 -7.26
N GLY A 92 7.74 -3.22 -8.27
CA GLY A 92 7.44 -2.74 -9.62
C GLY A 92 6.07 -2.10 -9.76
N GLU A 93 5.67 -1.91 -11.01
CA GLU A 93 4.36 -1.39 -11.38
C GLU A 93 3.25 -2.41 -11.15
N PHE A 94 2.08 -1.90 -10.79
CA PHE A 94 0.83 -2.65 -10.76
C PHE A 94 -0.37 -1.73 -11.02
N VAL A 95 -1.48 -2.34 -11.42
CA VAL A 95 -2.80 -1.73 -11.46
C VAL A 95 -3.50 -2.07 -10.16
N ALA A 96 -4.10 -1.07 -9.52
CA ALA A 96 -4.87 -1.23 -8.29
C ALA A 96 -6.24 -0.59 -8.43
N VAL A 97 -7.17 -1.10 -7.64
CA VAL A 97 -8.49 -0.52 -7.42
C VAL A 97 -8.59 -0.13 -5.95
N LEU A 98 -8.97 1.13 -5.70
CA LEU A 98 -9.27 1.63 -4.36
C LEU A 98 -10.61 2.35 -4.37
N ASN A 99 -11.60 1.79 -3.67
CA ASN A 99 -12.97 2.29 -3.60
C ASN A 99 -13.52 2.67 -4.99
N GLY A 100 -13.48 1.75 -5.96
CA GLY A 100 -13.98 1.99 -7.32
C GLY A 100 -13.04 2.78 -8.24
N VAL A 101 -11.91 3.27 -7.76
CA VAL A 101 -10.94 4.01 -8.57
C VAL A 101 -9.85 3.06 -9.06
N GLU A 102 -9.85 2.75 -10.35
CA GLU A 102 -8.78 2.01 -11.01
C GLU A 102 -7.65 2.94 -11.47
N PHE A 103 -6.41 2.60 -11.13
CA PHE A 103 -5.24 3.38 -11.51
C PHE A 103 -4.01 2.48 -11.68
N ARG A 104 -3.04 2.94 -12.49
CA ARG A 104 -1.76 2.24 -12.70
C ARG A 104 -0.64 3.01 -12.04
N THR A 105 0.12 2.36 -11.17
CA THR A 105 1.27 2.98 -10.52
C THR A 105 2.44 3.13 -11.50
N ARG A 106 3.36 4.06 -11.20
CA ARG A 106 4.74 3.97 -11.73
C ARG A 106 5.47 2.80 -11.07
N HIS A 107 6.73 2.54 -11.47
CA HIS A 107 7.59 1.67 -10.67
C HIS A 107 7.76 2.30 -9.28
N ASN A 108 7.45 1.55 -8.22
CA ASN A 108 7.24 2.14 -6.91
C ASN A 108 8.53 2.31 -6.10
N ASP A 109 9.35 1.26 -5.97
CA ASP A 109 10.61 1.24 -5.21
C ASP A 109 10.58 2.17 -3.99
N TYR A 110 9.62 1.90 -3.11
CA TYR A 110 9.25 2.83 -2.06
C TYR A 110 10.23 2.75 -0.89
N MET A 111 10.35 3.85 -0.15
CA MET A 111 11.20 3.88 1.04
C MET A 111 10.44 3.43 2.29
N LEU A 112 11.13 2.75 3.20
CA LEU A 112 10.61 2.36 4.52
C LEU A 112 10.41 3.60 5.44
N LYS A 113 9.32 4.33 5.20
CA LYS A 113 8.92 5.57 5.88
C LYS A 113 7.54 5.44 6.51
N MET A 114 7.31 6.24 7.54
CA MET A 114 6.03 6.35 8.24
C MET A 114 5.49 7.79 8.23
N PRO A 115 4.17 7.98 8.44
CA PRO A 115 3.60 9.31 8.68
C PRO A 115 4.33 10.04 9.82
N HIS A 116 4.43 11.36 9.75
CA HIS A 116 5.14 12.13 10.77
C HIS A 116 4.47 12.02 12.14
N ARG A 117 5.24 11.75 13.21
CA ARG A 117 4.68 11.45 14.54
C ARG A 117 4.02 12.63 15.24
N THR A 118 4.49 13.85 14.96
CA THR A 118 4.08 15.05 15.73
C THR A 118 3.45 16.15 14.89
N SER A 119 3.32 16.00 13.57
CA SER A 119 2.84 17.05 12.68
C SER A 119 1.70 16.55 11.80
N ARG A 120 0.66 17.36 11.62
CA ARG A 120 -0.48 17.11 10.73
C ARG A 120 -0.25 17.59 9.29
N ARG A 121 0.95 18.08 8.97
CA ARG A 121 1.26 18.63 7.66
C ARG A 121 1.14 17.56 6.58
N TYR A 122 0.51 17.93 5.47
CA TYR A 122 0.28 17.05 4.32
C TYR A 122 1.58 16.37 3.86
N HIS A 123 1.52 15.04 3.68
CA HIS A 123 2.62 14.20 3.18
C HIS A 123 3.95 14.31 3.95
N LEU A 124 3.94 14.92 5.14
CA LEU A 124 5.12 14.91 5.97
C LEU A 124 5.36 13.48 6.49
N THR A 125 6.58 13.00 6.31
CA THR A 125 6.97 11.63 6.63
C THR A 125 8.31 11.63 7.34
N GLU A 126 8.59 10.54 8.04
CA GLU A 126 9.87 10.29 8.69
C GLU A 126 10.33 8.86 8.46
N ASP A 127 11.64 8.63 8.58
CA ASP A 127 12.23 7.31 8.45
C ASP A 127 11.78 6.40 9.61
N ILE A 128 11.40 5.16 9.30
CA ILE A 128 11.19 4.16 10.35
C ILE A 128 12.54 3.84 11.02
N PRO A 129 12.66 3.95 12.36
CA PRO A 129 13.92 3.68 13.03
C PRO A 129 14.27 2.20 12.91
N PHE A 130 15.52 1.88 12.54
CA PHE A 130 15.95 0.49 12.50
C PHE A 130 16.03 -0.10 13.91
N PRO A 131 15.79 -1.41 14.07
CA PRO A 131 15.86 -2.03 15.39
C PRO A 131 17.29 -1.98 15.90
N ALA A 132 17.44 -1.86 17.22
CA ALA A 132 18.73 -1.95 17.85
C ALA A 132 19.34 -3.36 17.69
N VAL A 133 20.67 -3.44 17.72
CA VAL A 133 21.37 -4.71 17.79
C VAL A 133 21.24 -5.26 19.22
N PRO A 134 20.88 -6.55 19.41
CA PRO A 134 20.84 -7.14 20.74
C PRO A 134 22.17 -6.95 21.49
N PRO A 135 22.18 -6.46 22.75
CA PRO A 135 23.41 -6.25 23.51
C PRO A 135 24.26 -7.52 23.64
N ALA A 136 23.61 -8.70 23.68
CA ALA A 136 24.29 -10.00 23.71
C ALA A 136 25.19 -10.24 22.50
N VAL A 137 24.84 -9.70 21.32
CA VAL A 137 25.69 -9.71 20.13
C VAL A 137 26.86 -8.75 20.33
N LEU A 138 26.60 -7.49 20.68
CA LEU A 138 27.65 -6.46 20.78
C LEU A 138 28.72 -6.75 21.83
N ARG A 139 28.36 -7.46 22.92
CA ARG A 139 29.31 -7.86 23.98
C ARG A 139 30.30 -8.95 23.56
N GLN A 140 30.10 -9.62 22.41
CA GLN A 140 31.04 -10.66 21.98
C GLN A 140 32.37 -10.04 21.54
N LYS A 141 33.47 -10.63 22.01
CA LYS A 141 34.85 -10.12 21.80
C LYS A 141 35.33 -10.14 20.35
N THR A 142 34.78 -11.03 19.50
CA THR A 142 35.23 -11.19 18.11
C THR A 142 34.05 -11.15 17.15
N ILE A 143 34.28 -10.69 15.91
CA ILE A 143 33.24 -10.62 14.87
C ILE A 143 32.65 -12.01 14.58
N LEU A 144 33.47 -13.07 14.63
CA LEU A 144 32.99 -14.44 14.47
C LEU A 144 32.02 -14.85 15.60
N ARG A 145 32.33 -14.50 16.85
CA ARG A 145 31.41 -14.75 17.98
C ARG A 145 30.15 -13.89 17.90
N GLN A 146 30.27 -12.61 17.48
CA GLN A 146 29.11 -11.77 17.18
C GLN A 146 28.22 -12.41 16.11
N THR A 147 28.83 -12.94 15.04
CA THR A 147 28.12 -13.58 13.92
C THR A 147 27.35 -14.80 14.39
N ARG A 148 27.97 -15.69 15.18
CA ARG A 148 27.30 -16.87 15.74
C ARG A 148 26.15 -16.50 16.67
N GLU A 149 26.34 -15.48 17.50
CA GLU A 149 25.27 -14.99 18.37
C GLU A 149 24.12 -14.40 17.56
N MET A 150 24.40 -13.57 16.54
CA MET A 150 23.38 -13.04 15.63
C MET A 150 22.61 -14.16 14.91
N GLN A 151 23.31 -15.20 14.43
CA GLN A 151 22.66 -16.38 13.84
C GLN A 151 21.73 -17.09 14.84
N ALA A 152 22.06 -17.12 16.13
CA ALA A 152 21.20 -17.69 17.16
C ALA A 152 19.94 -16.84 17.41
N TRP A 153 20.01 -15.50 17.29
CA TRP A 153 18.83 -14.64 17.30
C TRP A 153 17.89 -14.88 16.10
N PHE A 154 18.46 -15.08 14.91
CA PHE A 154 17.66 -15.48 13.74
C PHE A 154 17.06 -16.87 13.86
N ARG A 155 17.75 -17.82 14.53
CA ARG A 155 17.19 -19.13 14.87
C ARG A 155 15.99 -19.00 15.82
N ALA A 156 16.12 -18.18 16.85
CA ALA A 156 15.03 -17.89 17.79
C ALA A 156 13.80 -17.33 17.06
N TRP A 157 14.00 -16.34 16.18
CA TRP A 157 12.93 -15.81 15.33
C TRP A 157 12.33 -16.87 14.39
N ARG A 158 13.14 -17.65 13.67
CA ARG A 158 12.64 -18.74 12.80
C ARG A 158 11.73 -19.70 13.57
N ASN A 159 12.17 -20.10 14.76
CA ASN A 159 11.49 -21.10 15.57
C ASN A 159 10.37 -20.51 16.43
N GLN A 160 10.17 -19.19 16.40
CA GLN A 160 9.26 -18.45 17.28
C GLN A 160 9.54 -18.71 18.78
N ASP A 161 10.78 -19.09 19.11
CA ASP A 161 11.23 -19.38 20.47
C ASP A 161 11.88 -18.15 21.09
N HIS A 162 11.17 -17.53 22.02
CA HIS A 162 11.60 -16.33 22.74
C HIS A 162 12.03 -16.63 24.19
N SER A 163 12.17 -17.90 24.58
CA SER A 163 12.51 -18.31 25.95
C SER A 163 13.90 -17.84 26.39
N LYS A 164 14.90 -17.98 25.52
CA LYS A 164 16.31 -17.59 25.77
C LYS A 164 16.69 -16.27 25.11
N ARG A 165 16.15 -16.02 23.93
CA ARG A 165 16.44 -14.86 23.08
C ARG A 165 15.13 -14.25 22.66
N ASP A 166 14.61 -13.31 23.46
CA ASP A 166 13.35 -12.63 23.16
C ASP A 166 13.49 -11.72 21.94
N TYR A 167 13.34 -12.32 20.76
CA TYR A 167 13.55 -11.66 19.47
C TYR A 167 12.56 -10.52 19.23
N ARG A 168 11.38 -10.54 19.87
CA ARG A 168 10.28 -9.59 19.69
C ARG A 168 10.69 -8.13 19.99
N LYS A 169 11.74 -7.96 20.78
CA LYS A 169 12.33 -6.64 21.09
C LYS A 169 13.13 -6.05 19.93
N TYR A 170 13.66 -6.90 19.05
CA TYR A 170 14.65 -6.54 18.04
C TYR A 170 14.23 -6.89 16.60
N PHE A 171 13.24 -7.76 16.44
CA PHE A 171 12.62 -8.10 15.18
C PHE A 171 11.24 -7.47 15.20
N LYS A 172 11.05 -6.41 14.41
CA LYS A 172 9.85 -5.57 14.47
C LYS A 172 9.04 -5.71 13.19
N PRO A 173 7.78 -6.16 13.26
CA PRO A 173 6.93 -6.19 12.09
C PRO A 173 6.49 -4.76 11.73
N VAL A 174 6.56 -4.46 10.44
CA VAL A 174 6.16 -3.19 9.85
C VAL A 174 5.12 -3.49 8.77
N LEU A 175 3.93 -2.89 8.88
CA LEU A 175 2.87 -3.02 7.89
C LEU A 175 3.00 -1.91 6.86
N CYS A 176 3.20 -2.26 5.59
CA CYS A 176 3.19 -1.34 4.48
C CYS A 176 1.85 -1.40 3.74
N TYR A 177 1.33 -0.25 3.32
CA TYR A 177 -0.01 -0.07 2.78
C TYR A 177 0.01 0.89 1.59
N LEU A 178 -0.93 0.67 0.67
CA LEU A 178 -1.22 1.58 -0.44
C LEU A 178 -2.32 2.53 0.03
N GLU A 179 -2.10 3.82 -0.13
CA GLU A 179 -3.03 4.87 0.27
C GLU A 179 -3.39 5.74 -0.94
N GLY A 180 -4.69 5.93 -1.21
CA GLY A 180 -5.21 6.77 -2.28
C GLY A 180 -6.14 7.86 -1.77
N ALA A 181 -6.17 9.00 -2.45
CA ALA A 181 -7.13 10.07 -2.18
C ALA A 181 -7.34 10.93 -3.43
N TRP A 182 -8.56 11.47 -3.56
CA TRP A 182 -8.84 12.56 -4.49
C TRP A 182 -8.26 13.85 -3.92
N ILE A 183 -7.47 14.58 -4.69
CA ILE A 183 -6.83 15.83 -4.27
C ILE A 183 -7.25 16.99 -5.17
N HIS A 184 -7.42 18.17 -4.58
CA HIS A 184 -7.47 19.41 -5.33
C HIS A 184 -6.08 19.69 -5.90
N THR A 185 -5.98 19.90 -7.21
CA THR A 185 -4.72 20.16 -7.89
C THR A 185 -4.65 21.59 -8.42
N GLY A 186 -3.45 22.18 -8.36
CA GLY A 186 -3.04 23.22 -9.31
C GLY A 186 -2.45 22.57 -10.57
N ASP A 187 -1.71 23.34 -11.37
CA ASP A 187 -1.18 22.86 -12.66
C ASP A 187 0.06 21.93 -12.53
N GLU A 188 0.77 21.99 -11.40
CA GLU A 188 2.01 21.24 -11.16
C GLU A 188 1.77 19.84 -10.57
N ILE A 189 2.63 18.88 -10.95
CA ILE A 189 2.67 17.53 -10.37
C ILE A 189 3.64 17.48 -9.19
N GLU A 190 3.15 17.04 -8.02
CA GLU A 190 3.98 16.66 -6.88
C GLU A 190 3.96 15.12 -6.70
N ASP A 191 5.15 14.49 -6.63
CA ASP A 191 5.23 13.06 -6.27
C ASP A 191 4.80 12.86 -4.81
N ALA A 192 3.89 11.91 -4.59
CA ALA A 192 3.26 11.67 -3.30
C ALA A 192 4.18 11.03 -2.26
N PHE A 193 5.22 10.34 -2.74
CA PHE A 193 6.15 9.63 -1.89
C PHE A 193 7.52 9.50 -2.52
N LYS A 194 8.54 9.45 -1.67
CA LYS A 194 9.92 9.32 -2.12
C LYS A 194 10.18 7.90 -2.64
N SER A 195 10.60 7.80 -3.90
CA SER A 195 11.32 6.65 -4.46
C SER A 195 12.72 7.11 -4.84
N GLU A 196 13.73 6.30 -4.56
CA GLU A 196 15.14 6.67 -4.84
C GLU A 196 15.50 6.51 -6.32
N ARG A 197 14.66 5.83 -7.12
CA ARG A 197 14.95 5.50 -8.52
C ARG A 197 13.94 6.06 -9.52
N HIS A 198 12.71 6.29 -9.08
CA HIS A 198 11.59 6.65 -9.93
C HIS A 198 10.90 7.90 -9.42
N HIS A 199 10.44 8.75 -10.35
CA HIS A 199 9.67 9.95 -10.09
C HIS A 199 8.69 10.14 -11.25
N PHE A 200 7.69 11.00 -11.12
CA PHE A 200 6.85 11.31 -12.28
C PHE A 200 7.66 12.05 -13.35
N ASP A 201 7.64 11.54 -14.58
CA ASP A 201 8.35 12.12 -15.73
C ASP A 201 7.46 13.15 -16.47
N ALA A 202 6.78 14.01 -15.72
CA ALA A 202 5.93 15.08 -16.26
C ALA A 202 5.93 16.27 -15.29
N LEU A 203 5.94 17.48 -15.85
CA LEU A 203 5.89 18.72 -15.06
C LEU A 203 4.45 19.12 -14.71
N THR A 204 3.50 18.80 -15.60
CA THR A 204 2.09 19.14 -15.45
C THR A 204 1.18 17.93 -15.63
N TRP A 205 -0.02 18.00 -15.05
CA TRP A 205 -1.04 16.95 -15.19
C TRP A 205 -1.43 16.70 -16.65
N HIS A 206 -1.50 17.77 -17.45
CA HIS A 206 -1.82 17.68 -18.87
C HIS A 206 -0.75 16.90 -19.66
N GLU A 207 0.52 17.20 -19.44
CA GLU A 207 1.63 16.48 -20.08
C GLU A 207 1.59 14.99 -19.71
N MET A 208 1.29 14.68 -18.44
CA MET A 208 1.14 13.29 -18.00
C MET A 208 -0.02 12.59 -18.72
N GLU A 209 -1.18 13.25 -18.82
CA GLU A 209 -2.36 12.74 -19.54
C GLU A 209 -2.05 12.47 -21.02
N GLU A 210 -1.37 13.38 -21.72
CA GLU A 210 -0.99 13.19 -23.12
C GLU A 210 -0.04 11.99 -23.30
N LYS A 211 0.98 11.88 -22.44
CA LYS A 211 1.90 10.73 -22.46
C LYS A 211 1.18 9.43 -22.16
N ILE A 212 0.19 9.42 -21.27
CA ILE A 212 -0.63 8.23 -21.00
C ILE A 212 -1.49 7.88 -22.22
N ARG A 213 -2.18 8.87 -22.81
CA ARG A 213 -3.02 8.65 -24.01
C ARG A 213 -2.20 8.10 -25.16
N TYR A 214 -1.03 8.67 -25.41
CA TYR A 214 -0.09 8.19 -26.42
C TYR A 214 0.30 6.73 -26.14
N ASN A 215 0.80 6.43 -24.94
CA ASN A 215 1.21 5.05 -24.60
C ASN A 215 0.06 4.05 -24.63
N ALA A 216 -1.16 4.47 -24.27
CA ALA A 216 -2.35 3.61 -24.36
C ALA A 216 -2.71 3.30 -25.83
N ALA A 217 -2.54 4.27 -26.74
CA ALA A 217 -2.82 4.10 -28.15
C ALA A 217 -1.72 3.32 -28.90
N THR A 218 -0.46 3.49 -28.53
CA THR A 218 0.68 2.89 -29.24
C THR A 218 1.21 1.61 -28.58
N GLY A 219 0.85 1.35 -27.32
CA GLY A 219 1.45 0.28 -26.52
C GLY A 219 2.91 0.54 -26.11
N THR A 220 3.45 1.74 -26.34
CA THR A 220 4.84 2.07 -25.99
C THR A 220 5.02 2.28 -24.49
N LYS A 221 6.27 2.14 -24.02
CA LYS A 221 6.64 2.39 -22.62
C LYS A 221 7.93 3.19 -22.53
N SER A 222 7.98 4.10 -21.56
CA SER A 222 9.23 4.75 -21.16
C SER A 222 10.19 3.77 -20.50
N ARG A 223 11.45 3.79 -20.94
CA ARG A 223 12.54 2.95 -20.41
C ARG A 223 12.78 3.17 -18.91
N VAL A 224 12.48 4.36 -18.39
CA VAL A 224 12.70 4.71 -16.98
C VAL A 224 11.48 4.45 -16.10
N GLU A 225 10.36 3.99 -16.67
CA GLU A 225 9.20 3.47 -15.90
C GLU A 225 8.54 4.49 -14.95
N ASN A 226 8.51 5.74 -15.39
CA ASN A 226 8.16 6.90 -14.56
C ASN A 226 6.72 7.43 -14.77
N PHE A 227 5.89 6.76 -15.58
CA PHE A 227 4.53 7.22 -15.89
C PHE A 227 3.46 6.34 -15.23
N SER A 228 2.65 6.96 -14.37
CA SER A 228 1.45 6.36 -13.78
C SER A 228 0.20 6.80 -14.55
N PHE A 229 -0.83 5.95 -14.64
CA PHE A 229 -2.17 6.41 -15.00
C PHE A 229 -2.93 6.77 -13.74
N LEU A 230 -3.20 8.05 -13.54
CA LEU A 230 -3.96 8.57 -12.40
C LEU A 230 -5.22 9.28 -12.93
N PRO A 231 -6.42 8.79 -12.61
CA PRO A 231 -7.65 9.40 -13.08
C PRO A 231 -7.87 10.83 -12.57
N ARG A 232 -8.51 11.67 -13.39
CA ARG A 232 -9.01 13.01 -13.03
C ARG A 232 -10.53 13.02 -13.15
N LYS A 233 -11.22 13.76 -12.29
CA LYS A 233 -12.67 13.98 -12.42
C LYS A 233 -13.10 15.38 -12.05
N ILE A 234 -14.30 15.75 -12.49
CA ILE A 234 -15.01 16.91 -11.97
C ILE A 234 -15.62 16.51 -10.62
N LEU A 235 -15.31 17.26 -9.56
CA LEU A 235 -15.89 17.04 -8.24
C LEU A 235 -17.28 17.68 -8.14
N HIS A 236 -17.38 18.94 -8.56
CA HIS A 236 -18.63 19.69 -8.65
C HIS A 236 -18.50 20.83 -9.66
N MET A 237 -19.63 21.45 -10.00
CA MET A 237 -19.69 22.66 -10.83
C MET A 237 -19.87 23.88 -9.92
N ASP A 238 -19.04 24.91 -10.10
CA ASP A 238 -19.22 26.23 -9.51
C ASP A 238 -19.68 27.21 -10.61
N GLY A 239 -20.99 27.39 -10.71
CA GLY A 239 -21.58 28.00 -11.89
C GLY A 239 -21.25 27.20 -13.15
N ALA A 240 -20.74 27.87 -14.19
CA ALA A 240 -20.28 27.22 -15.43
C ALA A 240 -18.85 26.63 -15.32
N THR A 241 -18.16 26.80 -14.18
CA THR A 241 -16.76 26.40 -14.02
C THR A 241 -16.64 25.04 -13.35
N PRO A 242 -16.02 24.03 -13.98
CA PRO A 242 -15.78 22.74 -13.36
C PRO A 242 -14.64 22.81 -12.33
N VAL A 243 -14.90 22.29 -11.12
CA VAL A 243 -13.86 22.09 -10.10
C VAL A 243 -13.30 20.68 -10.25
N PHE A 244 -12.03 20.57 -10.62
CA PHE A 244 -11.37 19.29 -10.84
C PHE A 244 -10.67 18.75 -9.60
N VAL A 245 -10.61 17.43 -9.51
CA VAL A 245 -9.78 16.69 -8.58
C VAL A 245 -9.03 15.58 -9.30
N GLN A 246 -7.85 15.28 -8.80
CA GLN A 246 -6.94 14.30 -9.35
C GLN A 246 -6.77 13.15 -8.36
N TRP A 247 -6.70 11.92 -8.85
CA TRP A 247 -6.37 10.79 -8.01
C TRP A 247 -4.88 10.80 -7.66
N HIS A 248 -4.57 10.64 -6.39
CA HIS A 248 -3.21 10.59 -5.89
C HIS A 248 -3.01 9.37 -5.01
N TYR A 249 -1.86 8.72 -5.13
CA TYR A 249 -1.54 7.54 -4.33
C TYR A 249 -0.15 7.62 -3.71
N ARG A 250 0.03 7.01 -2.55
CA ARG A 250 1.35 6.78 -1.94
C ARG A 250 1.44 5.40 -1.31
N ILE A 251 2.66 4.87 -1.24
CA ILE A 251 2.96 3.69 -0.41
C ILE A 251 3.69 4.15 0.84
N MET A 252 3.16 3.77 1.99
CA MET A 252 3.68 4.13 3.30
C MET A 252 3.74 2.89 4.20
N CYS A 253 4.46 3.00 5.31
CA CYS A 253 4.59 1.91 6.26
C CYS A 253 4.37 2.38 7.70
N HIS A 254 3.98 1.45 8.56
CA HIS A 254 3.66 1.67 9.96
C HIS A 254 4.31 0.57 10.81
N PRO A 255 5.21 0.91 11.76
CA PRO A 255 5.72 -0.07 12.71
C PRO A 255 4.59 -0.48 13.68
N LEU A 256 4.24 -1.77 13.68
CA LEU A 256 3.17 -2.28 14.53
C LEU A 256 3.57 -2.20 16.00
N ASN A 257 2.58 -1.94 16.86
CA ASN A 257 2.81 -1.83 18.30
C ASN A 257 3.24 -3.17 18.92
N ASN A 258 2.69 -4.27 18.42
CA ASN A 258 2.89 -5.61 18.94
C ASN A 258 3.68 -6.49 17.97
N ASP A 259 4.28 -7.56 18.50
CA ASP A 259 4.84 -8.63 17.67
C ASP A 259 3.72 -9.33 16.89
N LEU A 260 4.07 -9.84 15.71
CA LEU A 260 3.15 -10.60 14.87
C LEU A 260 3.77 -11.99 14.66
N PRO A 261 3.25 -13.04 15.31
CA PRO A 261 3.79 -14.38 15.16
C PRO A 261 3.68 -14.93 13.73
N LEU A 262 4.69 -15.70 13.30
CA LEU A 262 4.76 -16.24 11.93
C LEU A 262 3.70 -17.31 11.63
N ASN A 263 3.17 -17.99 12.65
CA ASN A 263 2.07 -18.95 12.51
C ASN A 263 0.72 -18.30 12.17
N LEU A 264 0.61 -16.97 12.32
CA LEU A 264 -0.56 -16.23 11.85
C LEU A 264 -0.58 -16.06 10.33
N PHE A 265 0.51 -16.37 9.62
CA PHE A 265 0.57 -16.29 8.17
C PHE A 265 0.30 -17.66 7.55
N ARG A 266 -0.58 -17.69 6.55
CA ARG A 266 -0.81 -18.87 5.71
C ARG A 266 -0.59 -18.51 4.25
N PRO A 267 0.19 -19.30 3.48
CA PRO A 267 0.35 -19.06 2.05
C PRO A 267 -0.98 -19.25 1.32
N VAL A 268 -1.34 -18.30 0.45
CA VAL A 268 -2.50 -18.43 -0.43
C VAL A 268 -2.22 -19.44 -1.52
N CYS A 269 -3.24 -20.22 -1.87
CA CYS A 269 -3.13 -21.28 -2.85
C CYS A 269 -3.37 -20.81 -4.29
N GLU A 270 -2.41 -20.06 -4.83
CA GLU A 270 -2.46 -19.55 -6.21
C GLU A 270 -2.09 -20.66 -7.22
N ARG A 271 -3.01 -21.60 -7.47
CA ARG A 271 -2.75 -22.81 -8.28
C ARG A 271 -2.32 -22.51 -9.71
N ALA A 272 -2.96 -21.54 -10.36
CA ALA A 272 -2.61 -21.13 -11.72
C ALA A 272 -1.11 -20.80 -11.84
N ASN A 273 -0.62 -19.95 -10.93
CA ASN A 273 0.78 -19.56 -10.88
C ASN A 273 1.71 -20.72 -10.49
N ARG A 274 1.34 -21.56 -9.52
CA ARG A 274 2.16 -22.72 -9.13
C ARG A 274 2.31 -23.74 -10.25
N LEU A 275 1.25 -23.98 -11.02
CA LEU A 275 1.29 -24.83 -12.22
C LEU A 275 2.13 -24.19 -13.32
N ALA A 276 1.97 -22.90 -13.57
CA ALA A 276 2.75 -22.16 -14.57
C ALA A 276 4.27 -22.22 -14.28
N LEU A 277 4.65 -22.11 -13.00
CA LEU A 277 6.05 -22.15 -12.58
C LEU A 277 6.58 -23.57 -12.29
N SER A 278 5.74 -24.60 -12.38
CA SER A 278 6.07 -25.97 -11.96
C SER A 278 6.58 -26.06 -10.50
N GLU A 279 6.13 -25.16 -9.62
CA GLU A 279 6.57 -25.06 -8.22
C GLU A 279 5.48 -25.48 -7.24
N ILE A 280 5.56 -26.74 -6.79
CA ILE A 280 4.49 -27.37 -6.01
C ILE A 280 4.83 -27.49 -4.50
N THR A 281 6.11 -27.49 -4.12
CA THR A 281 6.54 -28.08 -2.83
C THR A 281 7.10 -27.11 -1.76
N ASN A 282 7.27 -25.81 -2.01
CA ASN A 282 7.74 -24.85 -0.98
C ASN A 282 7.16 -23.43 -1.16
N ALA A 283 5.86 -23.28 -0.90
CA ALA A 283 5.17 -21.99 -1.06
C ALA A 283 5.77 -20.88 -0.17
N VAL A 284 6.07 -21.16 1.11
CA VAL A 284 6.53 -20.12 2.03
C VAL A 284 7.81 -19.44 1.56
N ASN A 285 8.75 -20.16 0.95
CA ASN A 285 10.00 -19.57 0.45
C ASN A 285 10.01 -19.34 -1.07
N ASN A 286 8.86 -19.08 -1.67
CA ASN A 286 8.76 -18.65 -3.07
C ASN A 286 8.35 -17.16 -3.16
N PRO A 287 9.14 -16.27 -3.81
CA PRO A 287 8.80 -14.85 -4.01
C PRO A 287 7.42 -14.57 -4.64
N SER A 288 6.83 -15.52 -5.36
CA SER A 288 5.50 -15.40 -5.94
C SER A 288 4.35 -15.69 -4.96
N THR A 289 4.65 -16.00 -3.69
CA THR A 289 3.62 -16.40 -2.72
C THR A 289 3.06 -15.21 -1.97
N ARG A 290 1.73 -15.08 -2.05
CA ARG A 290 0.88 -14.21 -1.22
C ARG A 290 0.48 -14.92 0.07
N PHE A 291 0.18 -14.18 1.12
CA PHE A 291 -0.20 -14.70 2.43
C PHE A 291 -1.53 -14.11 2.91
N GLN A 292 -2.27 -14.90 3.68
CA GLN A 292 -3.39 -14.44 4.50
C GLN A 292 -2.95 -14.37 5.96
N LEU A 293 -3.55 -13.45 6.71
CA LEU A 293 -3.44 -13.39 8.16
C LEU A 293 -4.61 -14.14 8.80
N ASN A 294 -4.34 -14.86 9.90
CA ASN A 294 -5.38 -15.57 10.63
C ASN A 294 -6.41 -14.56 11.18
N PRO A 295 -7.66 -14.54 10.67
CA PRO A 295 -8.63 -13.52 11.05
C PRO A 295 -9.00 -13.58 12.54
N HIS A 296 -8.83 -14.73 13.19
CA HIS A 296 -9.17 -14.96 14.59
C HIS A 296 -8.10 -14.51 15.58
N ASP A 297 -6.89 -14.14 15.13
CA ASP A 297 -5.79 -13.75 16.02
C ASP A 297 -5.46 -14.85 17.06
N THR A 298 -5.47 -16.11 16.59
CA THR A 298 -5.17 -17.29 17.41
C THR A 298 -3.92 -18.00 16.89
N GLY A 299 -3.19 -18.69 17.77
CA GLY A 299 -1.94 -19.38 17.40
C GLY A 299 -2.13 -20.59 16.46
N ALA A 300 -3.36 -20.94 16.12
CA ALA A 300 -3.69 -22.02 15.19
C ALA A 300 -4.79 -21.58 14.22
N TRP A 301 -4.70 -22.03 12.98
CA TRP A 301 -5.77 -21.85 12.01
C TRP A 301 -6.89 -22.86 12.30
N PRO A 302 -8.14 -22.43 12.54
CA PRO A 302 -9.22 -23.35 12.84
C PRO A 302 -9.53 -24.25 11.64
N LEU A 303 -9.89 -25.51 11.90
CA LEU A 303 -10.25 -26.47 10.85
C LEU A 303 -11.52 -26.06 10.07
N ARG A 304 -12.41 -25.33 10.73
CA ARG A 304 -13.56 -24.65 10.13
C ARG A 304 -13.33 -23.16 10.26
N GLU A 305 -12.98 -22.52 9.16
CA GLU A 305 -12.89 -21.07 9.08
C GLU A 305 -14.31 -20.50 9.16
N GLY A 306 -14.61 -19.86 10.28
CA GLY A 306 -15.90 -19.21 10.52
C GLY A 306 -15.88 -17.77 10.04
N GLN A 307 -17.06 -17.18 9.89
CA GLN A 307 -17.18 -15.75 9.60
C GLN A 307 -16.71 -14.93 10.81
N VAL A 308 -15.72 -14.07 10.61
CA VAL A 308 -15.24 -13.10 11.61
C VAL A 308 -15.51 -11.70 11.08
N GLN A 309 -16.36 -10.95 11.79
CA GLN A 309 -16.73 -9.59 11.40
C GLN A 309 -15.58 -8.59 11.58
N TYR A 310 -14.87 -8.68 12.71
CA TYR A 310 -13.73 -7.83 13.05
C TYR A 310 -12.48 -8.68 13.26
N GLN A 311 -11.54 -8.56 12.33
CA GLN A 311 -10.41 -9.47 12.14
C GLN A 311 -9.12 -8.86 12.70
N ILE A 312 -8.05 -9.68 12.80
CA ILE A 312 -6.72 -9.15 13.17
C ILE A 312 -6.29 -8.00 12.26
N LEU A 313 -6.57 -8.09 10.95
CA LEU A 313 -6.21 -7.04 10.00
C LEU A 313 -6.89 -5.70 10.33
N ASP A 314 -8.14 -5.73 10.83
CA ASP A 314 -8.82 -4.53 11.30
C ASP A 314 -8.11 -3.89 12.49
N LYS A 315 -7.58 -4.70 13.42
CA LYS A 315 -6.78 -4.20 14.54
C LYS A 315 -5.50 -3.53 14.05
N LEU A 316 -4.80 -4.16 13.11
CA LEU A 316 -3.53 -3.65 12.57
C LEU A 316 -3.72 -2.36 11.77
N MET A 317 -4.72 -2.33 10.89
CA MET A 317 -5.03 -1.13 10.09
C MET A 317 -5.53 0.02 10.97
N ALA A 318 -6.25 -0.26 12.08
CA ALA A 318 -6.69 0.75 13.04
C ALA A 318 -5.54 1.45 13.79
N GLU A 319 -4.32 0.92 13.75
CA GLU A 319 -3.13 1.61 14.27
C GLU A 319 -2.59 2.68 13.30
N ILE A 320 -2.99 2.62 12.03
CA ILE A 320 -2.40 3.42 10.95
C ILE A 320 -3.17 4.73 10.79
N PRO A 321 -2.50 5.89 10.92
CA PRO A 321 -3.15 7.17 10.67
C PRO A 321 -3.29 7.44 9.17
N GLY A 322 -4.34 8.19 8.81
CA GLY A 322 -4.54 8.74 7.47
C GLY A 322 -3.68 9.98 7.18
N LYS A 323 -4.21 10.89 6.35
CA LYS A 323 -3.50 12.08 5.87
C LYS A 323 -3.23 13.15 6.95
N ASP A 324 -3.85 13.06 8.13
CA ASP A 324 -3.55 13.92 9.30
C ASP A 324 -2.37 13.42 10.13
N ASN A 325 -1.74 12.31 9.72
CA ASN A 325 -0.67 11.62 10.44
C ASN A 325 -1.06 11.26 11.89
N TYR A 326 -0.09 10.87 12.72
CA TYR A 326 -0.35 10.39 14.09
C TYR A 326 -1.11 11.36 15.00
N PRO A 327 -0.92 12.69 14.92
CA PRO A 327 -1.69 13.62 15.75
C PRO A 327 -3.15 13.76 15.34
N GLY A 328 -3.60 13.10 14.26
CA GLY A 328 -4.98 13.17 13.79
C GLY A 328 -5.97 12.71 14.87
N ASP A 329 -6.99 13.52 15.11
CA ASP A 329 -8.11 13.20 15.98
C ASP A 329 -9.37 13.81 15.36
N LEU A 330 -10.15 12.96 14.71
CA LEU A 330 -11.35 13.34 13.97
C LEU A 330 -12.51 12.44 14.35
N GLU A 331 -13.70 13.01 14.34
CA GLU A 331 -14.93 12.29 14.62
C GLU A 331 -15.83 12.32 13.39
N ASP A 332 -16.30 11.14 12.99
CA ASP A 332 -17.32 11.01 11.95
C ASP A 332 -18.70 11.21 12.60
N ARG A 333 -19.40 12.27 12.19
CA ARG A 333 -20.76 12.62 12.63
C ARG A 333 -21.72 12.68 11.44
N SER A 334 -21.53 11.79 10.47
CA SER A 334 -22.39 11.70 9.28
C SER A 334 -23.87 11.64 9.67
N PHE A 335 -24.68 12.50 9.05
CA PHE A 335 -26.14 12.56 9.29
C PHE A 335 -26.55 12.76 10.76
N GLY A 336 -25.70 13.40 11.57
CA GLY A 336 -25.98 13.68 12.99
C GLY A 336 -25.68 12.51 13.94
N LEU A 337 -25.25 11.36 13.42
CA LEU A 337 -24.96 10.16 14.22
C LEU A 337 -23.44 9.98 14.39
N PRO A 338 -22.92 9.95 15.63
CA PRO A 338 -21.49 9.77 15.87
C PRO A 338 -21.07 8.32 15.60
N ALA A 339 -19.96 8.15 14.87
CA ALA A 339 -19.35 6.84 14.68
C ALA A 339 -18.60 6.39 15.94
N LEU A 340 -18.92 5.18 16.37
CA LEU A 340 -18.38 4.52 17.55
C LEU A 340 -17.58 3.28 17.15
N LYS A 341 -16.59 2.92 17.98
CA LYS A 341 -15.80 1.71 17.78
C LYS A 341 -16.72 0.50 17.76
N TYR A 342 -16.51 -0.39 16.80
CA TYR A 342 -17.23 -1.65 16.74
C TYR A 342 -16.99 -2.47 18.02
N GLU A 343 -18.08 -2.97 18.60
CA GLU A 343 -18.07 -3.93 19.70
C GLU A 343 -18.70 -5.24 19.22
N PRO A 344 -18.09 -6.42 19.50
CA PRO A 344 -18.65 -7.70 19.10
C PRO A 344 -20.06 -7.95 19.69
N ARG A 345 -20.83 -8.84 19.06
CA ARG A 345 -22.15 -9.34 19.52
C ARG A 345 -23.34 -8.37 19.36
N GLY A 346 -23.26 -7.44 18.41
CA GLY A 346 -24.42 -6.63 18.01
C GLY A 346 -24.86 -5.62 19.07
N GLN A 347 -23.96 -5.20 19.94
CA GLN A 347 -24.18 -4.06 20.84
C GLN A 347 -23.69 -2.77 20.18
N PRO A 348 -24.30 -1.62 20.48
CA PRO A 348 -23.73 -0.35 20.05
C PRO A 348 -22.34 -0.18 20.68
N GLY A 349 -21.42 0.37 19.88
CA GLY A 349 -20.12 0.79 20.40
C GLY A 349 -20.28 1.74 21.58
N LYS A 350 -19.36 1.68 22.54
CA LYS A 350 -19.39 2.60 23.71
C LYS A 350 -18.34 3.69 23.64
N ARG A 351 -17.40 3.59 22.70
CA ARG A 351 -16.22 4.45 22.61
C ARG A 351 -16.23 5.19 21.29
N ARG A 352 -15.88 6.48 21.32
CA ARG A 352 -15.65 7.28 20.11
C ARG A 352 -14.63 6.59 19.20
N LEU A 353 -14.96 6.48 17.92
CA LEU A 353 -14.03 6.07 16.89
C LEU A 353 -13.21 7.28 16.44
N ASN A 354 -11.88 7.20 16.52
CA ASN A 354 -11.03 8.20 15.88
C ASN A 354 -11.00 7.93 14.38
N ALA A 355 -11.78 8.70 13.63
CA ALA A 355 -11.95 8.53 12.21
C ALA A 355 -10.70 8.97 11.41
N ALA A 356 -9.72 9.62 12.04
CA ALA A 356 -8.43 9.95 11.40
C ALA A 356 -7.52 8.73 11.17
N TYR A 357 -7.89 7.56 11.70
CA TYR A 357 -7.17 6.29 11.55
C TYR A 357 -7.94 5.34 10.64
N TYR A 358 -7.23 4.44 9.96
CA TYR A 358 -7.82 3.54 8.97
C TYR A 358 -8.75 2.51 9.61
N HIS A 359 -9.99 2.49 9.17
CA HIS A 359 -10.99 1.51 9.61
C HIS A 359 -12.00 1.25 8.49
N ARG A 360 -12.55 0.05 8.46
CA ARG A 360 -13.64 -0.33 7.53
C ARG A 360 -14.95 -0.63 8.23
N LEU A 361 -14.92 -0.91 9.53
CA LEU A 361 -16.09 -1.23 10.34
C LEU A 361 -16.27 -0.19 11.46
N TYR A 362 -17.50 0.27 11.64
CA TYR A 362 -17.88 1.15 12.74
C TYR A 362 -19.28 0.80 13.24
N SER A 363 -19.70 1.44 14.33
CA SER A 363 -21.05 1.31 14.87
C SER A 363 -21.67 2.67 15.18
N GLU A 364 -22.98 2.71 15.32
CA GLU A 364 -23.74 3.90 15.70
C GLU A 364 -24.62 3.61 16.93
N THR A 365 -25.17 4.65 17.53
CA THR A 365 -26.10 4.55 18.68
C THR A 365 -27.47 4.04 18.28
N GLU A 366 -27.86 4.24 17.02
CA GLU A 366 -29.17 3.90 16.50
C GLU A 366 -29.08 2.70 15.55
N LYS A 367 -30.18 1.95 15.45
CA LYS A 367 -30.28 0.83 14.50
C LYS A 367 -30.60 1.36 13.11
N ASP A 368 -29.98 0.76 12.10
CA ASP A 368 -30.37 0.97 10.72
C ASP A 368 -31.72 0.28 10.40
N ALA A 369 -32.20 0.48 9.16
CA ALA A 369 -33.43 -0.15 8.66
C ALA A 369 -33.39 -1.69 8.68
N MET A 370 -32.19 -2.29 8.72
CA MET A 370 -31.96 -3.74 8.82
C MET A 370 -31.77 -4.21 10.28
N ARG A 371 -32.04 -3.33 11.27
CA ARG A 371 -31.93 -3.57 12.72
C ARG A 371 -30.50 -3.83 13.21
N ARG A 372 -29.48 -3.30 12.52
CA ARG A 372 -28.06 -3.43 12.86
C ARG A 372 -27.51 -2.13 13.42
N TYR A 373 -26.57 -2.24 14.36
CA TYR A 373 -25.82 -1.09 14.89
C TYR A 373 -24.51 -0.84 14.14
N TYR A 374 -23.98 -1.85 13.45
CA TYR A 374 -22.68 -1.78 12.79
C TYR A 374 -22.84 -1.56 11.30
N LYS A 375 -21.86 -0.86 10.71
CA LYS A 375 -21.83 -0.49 9.30
C LYS A 375 -20.43 -0.71 8.73
N TYR A 376 -20.39 -1.17 7.49
CA TYR A 376 -19.18 -1.25 6.69
C TYR A 376 -19.00 0.01 5.86
N ARG A 377 -17.76 0.45 5.71
CA ARG A 377 -17.35 1.44 4.73
C ARG A 377 -17.11 0.74 3.40
N GLY A 378 -17.40 1.41 2.28
CA GLY A 378 -17.23 0.82 0.94
C GLY A 378 -18.38 -0.10 0.50
N PHE A 379 -19.52 -0.08 1.20
CA PHE A 379 -20.71 -0.89 0.93
C PHE A 379 -20.43 -2.40 0.98
N ALA A 380 -20.04 -3.01 -0.14
CA ALA A 380 -19.75 -4.43 -0.25
C ALA A 380 -18.24 -4.73 -0.26
N ASP A 381 -17.39 -3.70 -0.40
CA ASP A 381 -15.95 -3.86 -0.48
C ASP A 381 -15.37 -4.32 0.86
N GLU A 382 -14.94 -5.58 0.91
CA GLU A 382 -14.37 -6.15 2.13
C GLU A 382 -12.98 -5.58 2.44
N ASN A 383 -12.25 -5.05 1.47
CA ASN A 383 -10.82 -4.83 1.58
C ASN A 383 -10.42 -3.37 1.81
N VAL A 384 -11.31 -2.42 1.55
CA VAL A 384 -11.02 -0.99 1.69
C VAL A 384 -11.08 -0.52 3.14
N PHE A 385 -10.02 0.16 3.58
CA PHE A 385 -9.99 0.90 4.84
C PHE A 385 -10.05 2.39 4.54
N MET A 386 -10.79 3.15 5.36
CA MET A 386 -10.94 4.59 5.16
C MET A 386 -10.51 5.38 6.39
N ALA A 387 -9.94 6.56 6.15
CA ALA A 387 -9.58 7.51 7.19
C ALA A 387 -9.96 8.93 6.75
N MET A 388 -10.59 9.68 7.66
CA MET A 388 -10.88 11.10 7.51
C MET A 388 -9.61 11.93 7.59
N THR A 389 -9.68 13.15 7.03
CA THR A 389 -8.60 14.13 7.15
C THR A 389 -9.16 15.54 7.26
N SER A 390 -8.47 16.40 8.00
CA SER A 390 -8.74 17.84 8.02
C SER A 390 -8.00 18.59 6.90
N ASN A 391 -7.17 17.89 6.12
CA ASN A 391 -6.31 18.52 5.13
C ASN A 391 -7.09 18.98 3.90
N ARG A 392 -7.06 20.29 3.64
CA ARG A 392 -7.80 20.92 2.53
C ARG A 392 -7.32 20.52 1.13
N LYS A 393 -6.11 19.94 0.99
CA LYS A 393 -5.67 19.37 -0.29
C LYS A 393 -6.53 18.15 -0.71
N VAL A 394 -7.17 17.46 0.23
CA VAL A 394 -8.04 16.31 -0.08
C VAL A 394 -9.45 16.81 -0.40
N ALA A 395 -10.03 16.22 -1.46
CA ALA A 395 -11.35 16.56 -1.97
C ALA A 395 -12.41 16.49 -0.88
N GLU A 396 -13.23 17.54 -0.79
CA GLU A 396 -14.35 17.60 0.13
C GLU A 396 -15.65 17.14 -0.52
N TYR A 397 -16.42 16.37 0.23
CA TYR A 397 -17.76 15.95 -0.14
C TYR A 397 -18.73 16.54 0.87
N THR A 398 -19.71 17.30 0.37
CA THR A 398 -20.72 17.95 1.20
C THR A 398 -22.10 17.43 0.82
N VAL A 399 -22.86 16.98 1.82
CA VAL A 399 -24.25 16.55 1.67
C VAL A 399 -25.14 17.41 2.55
N LYS A 400 -26.30 17.80 2.03
CA LYS A 400 -27.38 18.44 2.81
C LYS A 400 -28.37 17.37 3.25
N TYR A 401 -28.80 17.40 4.51
CA TYR A 401 -29.76 16.47 5.10
C TYR A 401 -30.72 17.19 6.05
N ASN A 402 -31.78 16.51 6.51
CA ASN A 402 -32.81 17.08 7.40
C ASN A 402 -33.37 18.44 6.92
N CYS A 403 -33.66 18.55 5.62
CA CYS A 403 -34.24 19.77 5.06
C CYS A 403 -35.68 19.97 5.55
N THR A 404 -35.94 21.11 6.21
CA THR A 404 -37.27 21.51 6.68
C THR A 404 -37.69 22.84 6.04
N GLY A 405 -38.99 23.01 5.76
CA GLY A 405 -39.54 24.17 5.06
C GLY A 405 -39.81 23.93 3.57
N LYS A 406 -40.31 24.96 2.87
CA LYS A 406 -40.60 24.93 1.42
C LYS A 406 -40.02 26.18 0.73
N GLY A 407 -39.52 26.01 -0.49
CA GLY A 407 -39.01 27.10 -1.32
C GLY A 407 -37.81 27.82 -0.67
N GLN A 408 -37.85 29.15 -0.63
CA GLN A 408 -36.77 29.98 -0.07
C GLN A 408 -36.60 29.86 1.46
N SER A 409 -37.56 29.24 2.17
CA SER A 409 -37.48 29.01 3.62
C SER A 409 -36.80 27.68 4.01
N THR A 410 -36.32 26.91 3.04
CA THR A 410 -35.75 25.58 3.28
C THR A 410 -34.45 25.68 4.07
N LYS A 411 -34.45 25.16 5.30
CA LYS A 411 -33.26 25.01 6.16
C LYS A 411 -32.83 23.55 6.16
N CYS A 412 -31.59 23.28 5.80
CA CYS A 412 -31.01 21.94 5.82
C CYS A 412 -29.78 21.94 6.71
N ASP A 413 -29.57 20.83 7.42
CA ASP A 413 -28.28 20.50 8.00
C ASP A 413 -27.30 20.12 6.87
N SER A 414 -26.00 20.28 7.12
CA SER A 414 -24.96 19.85 6.19
C SER A 414 -23.87 19.03 6.89
N SER A 415 -23.31 18.07 6.16
CA SER A 415 -22.13 17.32 6.59
C SER A 415 -21.07 17.43 5.50
N THR A 416 -19.87 17.84 5.89
CA THR A 416 -18.73 17.98 4.99
C THR A 416 -17.59 17.10 5.47
N GLN A 417 -17.07 16.24 4.59
CA GLN A 417 -16.05 15.27 4.95
C GLN A 417 -15.00 15.13 3.85
N ARG A 418 -13.80 14.70 4.24
CA ARG A 418 -12.68 14.40 3.35
C ARG A 418 -12.13 13.04 3.72
N TRP A 419 -11.89 12.21 2.73
CA TRP A 419 -11.55 10.80 2.93
C TRP A 419 -10.33 10.37 2.13
N SER A 420 -9.55 9.50 2.74
CA SER A 420 -8.49 8.73 2.10
C SER A 420 -8.79 7.23 2.26
N TYR A 421 -8.30 6.44 1.31
CA TYR A 421 -8.60 5.02 1.16
C TYR A 421 -7.30 4.23 1.21
N ALA A 422 -7.30 3.06 1.84
CA ALA A 422 -6.11 2.23 1.92
C ALA A 422 -6.41 0.73 1.85
N ILE A 423 -5.43 -0.01 1.36
CA ILE A 423 -5.34 -1.48 1.46
C ILE A 423 -3.95 -1.86 2.01
N PRO A 424 -3.83 -2.95 2.78
CA PRO A 424 -2.51 -3.46 3.15
C PRO A 424 -1.77 -3.98 1.92
N LEU A 425 -0.44 -3.91 1.92
CA LEU A 425 0.41 -4.49 0.88
C LEU A 425 1.22 -5.67 1.42
N GLU A 426 2.02 -5.43 2.46
CA GLU A 426 2.91 -6.45 3.02
C GLU A 426 3.31 -6.16 4.47
N ILE A 427 3.67 -7.23 5.19
CA ILE A 427 4.38 -7.14 6.47
C ILE A 427 5.87 -7.37 6.22
N ILE A 428 6.70 -6.43 6.65
CA ILE A 428 8.16 -6.52 6.59
C ILE A 428 8.71 -6.66 8.01
N TYR A 429 9.44 -7.74 8.27
CA TYR A 429 10.16 -7.86 9.54
C TYR A 429 11.48 -7.09 9.43
N MET A 430 11.56 -5.95 10.10
CA MET A 430 12.83 -5.31 10.35
C MET A 430 13.66 -6.18 11.29
N THR A 431 14.96 -6.30 11.02
CA THR A 431 15.85 -7.16 11.81
C THR A 431 17.07 -6.37 12.27
N PRO A 432 17.81 -6.88 13.26
CA PRO A 432 19.06 -6.27 13.71
C PRO A 432 20.14 -6.17 12.63
N LEU A 433 20.03 -6.91 11.52
CA LEU A 433 20.98 -6.79 10.40
C LEU A 433 21.00 -5.40 9.79
N SER A 434 19.87 -4.69 9.82
CA SER A 434 19.75 -3.34 9.26
C SER A 434 20.60 -2.32 10.01
N SER A 435 21.08 -2.62 11.22
CA SER A 435 21.91 -1.71 12.04
C SER A 435 23.22 -2.32 12.53
N TRP A 436 23.45 -3.63 12.32
CA TRP A 436 24.65 -4.32 12.78
C TRP A 436 25.87 -3.99 11.92
N ASN A 437 26.76 -3.16 12.48
CA ASN A 437 27.99 -2.69 11.85
C ASN A 437 29.25 -3.14 12.64
N PRO A 438 29.63 -4.42 12.57
CA PRO A 438 30.76 -4.96 13.35
C PRO A 438 32.12 -4.40 12.91
N TYR A 439 32.22 -3.90 11.68
CA TYR A 439 33.45 -3.35 11.12
C TYR A 439 33.60 -1.83 11.33
N ARG A 440 32.60 -1.17 11.94
CA ARG A 440 32.56 0.29 12.13
C ARG A 440 32.74 1.07 10.83
N ILE A 441 32.10 0.59 9.76
CA ILE A 441 32.08 1.25 8.45
C ILE A 441 31.34 2.58 8.62
N GLN A 442 31.94 3.68 8.13
CA GLN A 442 31.33 5.00 8.23
C GLN A 442 30.13 5.11 7.29
N TYR A 443 28.98 5.57 7.81
CA TYR A 443 27.84 5.91 6.98
C TYR A 443 27.91 7.38 6.58
N LYS A 444 27.93 7.64 5.28
CA LYS A 444 28.18 8.94 4.65
C LYS A 444 26.93 9.64 4.13
N GLY A 445 25.74 9.17 4.50
CA GLY A 445 24.46 9.81 4.17
C GLY A 445 23.90 9.40 2.80
N HIS A 446 23.17 10.32 2.17
CA HIS A 446 22.58 10.14 0.83
C HIS A 446 23.68 10.15 -0.23
N GLU A 447 23.58 9.31 -1.27
CA GLU A 447 24.55 9.12 -2.35
C GLU A 447 24.81 10.41 -3.13
N LEU A 448 23.79 11.28 -3.24
CA LEU A 448 23.91 12.59 -3.87
C LEU A 448 24.49 13.69 -2.96
N SER A 449 24.65 13.43 -1.65
CA SER A 449 25.26 14.40 -0.74
C SER A 449 26.77 14.54 -0.98
N LYS A 450 27.36 15.67 -0.56
CA LYS A 450 28.81 15.92 -0.69
C LYS A 450 29.64 14.76 -0.13
N LEU A 451 29.26 14.23 1.03
CA LEU A 451 29.96 13.11 1.66
C LEU A 451 29.60 11.76 1.01
N GLY A 452 28.34 11.54 0.64
CA GLY A 452 27.90 10.29 0.03
C GLY A 452 28.50 10.00 -1.34
N LYS A 453 28.78 11.04 -2.15
CA LYS A 453 29.48 10.93 -3.44
C LYS A 453 30.92 10.42 -3.31
N THR A 454 31.53 10.53 -2.13
CA THR A 454 32.91 10.06 -1.92
C THR A 454 33.02 8.54 -1.81
N VAL A 455 31.90 7.82 -1.60
CA VAL A 455 31.88 6.37 -1.39
C VAL A 455 32.37 5.61 -2.63
N ASP A 456 31.91 5.98 -3.81
CA ASP A 456 32.23 5.37 -5.10
C ASP A 456 33.04 6.28 -6.05
N ALA A 457 33.57 7.38 -5.52
CA ALA A 457 34.46 8.27 -6.25
C ALA A 457 35.77 7.59 -6.69
N HIS A 458 36.47 8.21 -7.64
CA HIS A 458 37.79 7.78 -8.13
C HIS A 458 37.83 6.34 -8.68
N GLY A 459 36.73 5.89 -9.30
CA GLY A 459 36.66 4.58 -9.96
C GLY A 459 36.54 3.38 -9.01
N ARG A 460 36.07 3.61 -7.78
CA ARG A 460 35.71 2.57 -6.80
C ARG A 460 34.43 1.87 -7.24
N ASP A 461 34.46 0.54 -7.27
CA ASP A 461 33.38 -0.31 -7.79
C ASP A 461 32.95 -1.43 -6.81
N GLY A 462 33.51 -1.38 -5.59
CA GLY A 462 33.33 -2.38 -4.54
C GLY A 462 34.28 -3.56 -4.62
N GLY A 463 35.35 -3.47 -5.43
CA GLY A 463 36.40 -4.49 -5.50
C GLY A 463 37.16 -4.68 -4.18
N LEU A 464 37.99 -5.73 -4.11
CA LEU A 464 38.67 -6.14 -2.87
C LEU A 464 40.04 -5.51 -2.64
N SER A 465 40.50 -4.65 -3.55
CA SER A 465 41.73 -3.87 -3.36
C SER A 465 41.44 -2.53 -2.69
N PRO A 466 42.40 -1.91 -1.97
CA PRO A 466 42.20 -0.59 -1.35
C PRO A 466 41.77 0.51 -2.33
N ALA A 467 42.21 0.43 -3.59
CA ALA A 467 41.85 1.38 -4.65
C ALA A 467 40.42 1.17 -5.19
N LYS A 468 39.87 -0.05 -5.10
CA LYS A 468 38.58 -0.42 -5.68
C LYS A 468 37.44 -0.57 -4.66
N ALA A 469 37.76 -0.84 -3.41
CA ALA A 469 36.79 -0.93 -2.31
C ALA A 469 36.03 0.40 -2.15
N TYR A 470 34.77 0.36 -1.75
CA TYR A 470 34.02 1.59 -1.46
C TYR A 470 34.54 2.29 -0.20
N ASP A 471 34.57 3.62 -0.20
CA ASP A 471 35.03 4.40 0.96
C ASP A 471 33.90 4.68 1.94
N GLY A 472 33.60 3.69 2.79
CA GLY A 472 32.44 3.70 3.68
C GLY A 472 31.17 3.18 3.01
N ALA A 473 30.02 3.56 3.54
CA ALA A 473 28.69 3.23 3.01
C ALA A 473 27.85 4.49 2.83
N ASN A 474 26.98 4.53 1.82
CA ASN A 474 25.91 5.53 1.69
C ASN A 474 24.55 4.79 1.62
N ASN A 475 23.46 5.51 1.38
CA ASN A 475 22.14 4.89 1.22
C ASN A 475 22.05 3.95 0.00
N LYS A 476 22.86 4.11 -1.06
CA LYS A 476 22.87 3.23 -2.26
C LYS A 476 23.76 2.00 -2.13
N TRP A 477 24.91 2.16 -1.48
CA TRP A 477 25.90 1.11 -1.26
C TRP A 477 25.93 0.74 0.23
N TYR A 478 24.80 0.20 0.71
CA TYR A 478 24.58 -0.16 2.10
C TYR A 478 24.99 -1.62 2.38
N SER A 479 26.27 -1.82 2.65
CA SER A 479 26.87 -3.15 2.90
C SER A 479 27.66 -3.16 4.20
N LEU A 480 27.13 -3.85 5.22
CA LEU A 480 27.67 -3.91 6.58
C LEU A 480 27.83 -5.35 7.09
N THR A 481 27.10 -6.30 6.52
CA THR A 481 26.96 -7.65 7.06
C THR A 481 28.22 -8.47 6.80
N PRO A 482 28.81 -9.12 7.81
CA PRO A 482 29.92 -10.06 7.59
C PRO A 482 29.54 -11.19 6.64
N PRO A 483 30.38 -11.55 5.66
CA PRO A 483 30.09 -12.65 4.73
C PRO A 483 29.82 -13.99 5.44
N ALA A 484 30.51 -14.24 6.56
CA ALA A 484 30.37 -15.44 7.38
C ALA A 484 28.97 -15.60 8.02
N PHE A 485 28.13 -14.55 8.02
CA PHE A 485 26.76 -14.64 8.50
C PHE A 485 25.91 -15.57 7.63
N TYR A 486 26.14 -15.55 6.32
CA TYR A 486 25.44 -16.38 5.35
C TYR A 486 26.28 -17.59 4.93
N CYS A 487 25.64 -18.64 4.42
CA CYS A 487 26.28 -19.83 3.87
C CYS A 487 25.83 -20.18 2.44
N GLY A 488 24.99 -19.34 1.82
CA GLY A 488 24.55 -19.50 0.42
C GLY A 488 24.73 -18.22 -0.39
N LYS A 489 24.59 -18.32 -1.72
CA LYS A 489 24.48 -17.17 -2.64
C LYS A 489 23.13 -16.46 -2.46
N GLU A 490 22.99 -15.28 -3.04
CA GLU A 490 21.68 -14.61 -3.16
C GLU A 490 20.67 -15.56 -3.85
N PRO A 491 19.46 -15.75 -3.29
CA PRO A 491 18.44 -16.61 -3.87
C PRO A 491 17.84 -15.95 -5.13
N LYS A 492 17.77 -16.68 -6.25
CA LYS A 492 17.10 -16.35 -7.53
C LYS A 492 17.08 -14.85 -7.88
N ALA A 493 18.08 -14.39 -8.63
CA ALA A 493 18.14 -13.02 -9.10
C ALA A 493 17.01 -12.72 -10.12
N ASP A 494 16.18 -11.72 -9.84
CA ASP A 494 15.35 -11.05 -10.85
C ASP A 494 16.22 -10.09 -11.69
N ALA A 495 15.85 -9.80 -12.93
CA ALA A 495 16.55 -8.81 -13.76
C ALA A 495 16.58 -7.41 -13.13
N ALA A 496 15.62 -7.09 -12.26
CA ALA A 496 15.59 -5.85 -11.48
C ALA A 496 16.45 -5.90 -10.20
N ASP A 497 16.96 -7.07 -9.81
CA ASP A 497 17.81 -7.21 -8.63
C ASP A 497 19.20 -6.64 -8.90
N THR A 498 19.73 -5.96 -7.89
CA THR A 498 20.90 -5.06 -8.01
C THR A 498 22.04 -5.47 -7.08
N THR A 499 21.97 -6.69 -6.53
CA THR A 499 22.87 -7.16 -5.48
C THR A 499 24.12 -7.86 -6.04
N LYS A 500 25.31 -7.34 -5.74
CA LYS A 500 26.59 -8.06 -5.86
C LYS A 500 26.84 -8.90 -4.61
N ASP A 501 27.39 -10.11 -4.76
CA ASP A 501 27.42 -11.09 -3.66
C ASP A 501 28.40 -10.77 -2.53
N ILE A 502 29.57 -10.17 -2.84
CA ILE A 502 30.55 -9.71 -1.85
C ILE A 502 31.10 -8.35 -2.31
N LEU A 503 31.21 -7.40 -1.38
CA LEU A 503 31.74 -6.06 -1.61
C LEU A 503 32.90 -5.76 -0.65
N GLY A 504 33.94 -5.11 -1.16
CA GLY A 504 35.00 -4.51 -0.37
C GLY A 504 34.60 -3.12 0.13
N MET A 505 34.67 -2.89 1.44
CA MET A 505 34.44 -1.58 2.07
C MET A 505 35.69 -1.15 2.84
N LEU A 506 36.04 0.14 2.77
CA LEU A 506 37.05 0.73 3.62
C LEU A 506 36.46 1.09 4.97
N THR A 507 37.18 0.68 6.01
CA THR A 507 36.97 1.18 7.37
C THR A 507 37.60 2.56 7.54
N PRO A 508 37.25 3.33 8.58
CA PRO A 508 37.87 4.64 8.85
C PRO A 508 39.41 4.61 8.99
N ARG A 509 39.99 3.42 9.21
CA ARG A 509 41.44 3.21 9.30
C ARG A 509 42.08 2.79 7.96
N GLY A 510 41.36 2.90 6.84
CA GLY A 510 41.85 2.53 5.51
C GLY A 510 41.95 1.02 5.25
N ARG A 511 41.55 0.17 6.20
CA ARG A 511 41.55 -1.29 6.01
C ARG A 511 40.34 -1.73 5.20
N VAL A 512 40.59 -2.51 4.14
CA VAL A 512 39.54 -3.18 3.36
C VAL A 512 38.93 -4.33 4.16
N VAL A 513 37.61 -4.36 4.26
CA VAL A 513 36.84 -5.46 4.83
C VAL A 513 35.86 -6.02 3.81
N LYS A 514 35.69 -7.34 3.82
CA LYS A 514 34.68 -8.02 2.99
C LYS A 514 33.34 -7.91 3.68
N THR A 515 32.31 -7.52 2.94
CA THR A 515 30.95 -7.38 3.43
C THR A 515 29.95 -7.96 2.44
N ARG A 516 28.75 -8.21 2.93
CA ARG A 516 27.55 -8.45 2.14
C ARG A 516 26.55 -7.33 2.38
N ILE A 517 25.76 -7.11 1.35
CA ILE A 517 24.69 -6.14 1.29
C ILE A 517 23.68 -6.37 2.43
N SER A 518 23.28 -5.28 3.10
CA SER A 518 22.56 -5.35 4.39
C SER A 518 21.10 -4.86 4.35
N GLY A 519 20.62 -4.34 3.22
CA GLY A 519 19.24 -3.91 3.08
C GLY A 519 18.24 -5.07 3.02
N HIS A 520 17.00 -4.69 2.77
CA HIS A 520 15.85 -5.59 2.84
C HIS A 520 15.77 -6.52 1.62
N ARG A 521 15.29 -7.73 1.85
CA ARG A 521 15.08 -8.76 0.82
C ARG A 521 13.69 -9.36 0.94
N VAL A 522 13.21 -9.99 -0.12
CA VAL A 522 12.01 -10.84 -0.03
C VAL A 522 12.32 -12.06 0.83
N ILE A 523 13.40 -12.76 0.49
CA ILE A 523 13.93 -13.92 1.20
C ILE A 523 15.43 -13.69 1.45
N LEU A 524 15.86 -13.87 2.69
CA LEU A 524 17.26 -13.76 3.07
C LEU A 524 18.08 -14.93 2.47
N PRO A 525 19.35 -14.69 2.08
CA PRO A 525 20.27 -15.77 1.75
C PRO A 525 20.35 -16.77 2.89
N ARG A 526 20.65 -18.03 2.58
CA ARG A 526 20.71 -19.08 3.60
C ARG A 526 21.66 -18.68 4.73
N ILE A 527 21.15 -18.67 5.95
CA ILE A 527 21.90 -18.36 7.16
C ILE A 527 22.43 -19.67 7.74
N ARG A 528 23.71 -19.71 8.13
CA ARG A 528 24.36 -20.94 8.60
C ARG A 528 23.64 -21.52 9.82
N GLY A 529 23.23 -22.78 9.71
CA GLY A 529 22.49 -23.48 10.76
C GLY A 529 21.02 -23.05 10.94
N VAL A 530 20.55 -22.03 10.22
CA VAL A 530 19.17 -21.52 10.30
C VAL A 530 18.37 -21.80 9.03
N GLY A 531 18.98 -21.72 7.84
CA GLY A 531 18.30 -21.90 6.56
C GLY A 531 17.88 -20.58 5.90
N ALA A 532 17.00 -20.66 4.91
CA ALA A 532 16.40 -19.48 4.27
C ALA A 532 15.25 -18.95 5.14
N LEU A 533 15.11 -17.63 5.22
CA LEU A 533 14.05 -16.96 5.96
C LEU A 533 13.41 -15.87 5.11
N ARG A 534 12.09 -15.87 5.06
CA ARG A 534 11.32 -14.79 4.45
C ARG A 534 11.32 -13.56 5.36
N GLN A 535 11.63 -12.41 4.78
CA GLN A 535 11.57 -11.13 5.48
C GLN A 535 10.32 -10.33 5.10
N ARG A 536 9.86 -10.43 3.85
CA ARG A 536 8.69 -9.72 3.32
C ARG A 536 7.53 -10.69 3.09
N TRP A 537 6.38 -10.37 3.68
CA TRP A 537 5.16 -11.18 3.67
C TRP A 537 4.03 -10.40 3.00
N PRO A 538 3.86 -10.55 1.68
CA PRO A 538 2.78 -9.88 0.95
C PRO A 538 1.42 -10.39 1.40
N ILE A 539 0.57 -9.47 1.87
CA ILE A 539 -0.77 -9.74 2.41
C ILE A 539 -1.86 -8.94 1.69
N MET A 540 -1.50 -8.36 0.54
CA MET A 540 -2.39 -7.53 -0.25
C MET A 540 -3.66 -8.30 -0.68
N PRO A 541 -4.81 -7.62 -0.67
CA PRO A 541 -6.01 -8.13 -1.34
C PRO A 541 -5.85 -8.06 -2.86
N VAL A 542 -6.60 -8.90 -3.56
CA VAL A 542 -6.65 -8.95 -5.03
C VAL A 542 -8.05 -8.53 -5.45
N TYR A 543 -8.16 -7.65 -6.45
CA TYR A 543 -9.44 -7.11 -6.89
C TYR A 543 -10.47 -8.20 -7.22
N SER A 544 -10.01 -9.23 -7.93
CA SER A 544 -10.86 -10.35 -8.34
C SER A 544 -11.34 -11.22 -7.20
N ASP A 545 -10.73 -11.17 -6.00
CA ASP A 545 -11.18 -11.97 -4.84
C ASP A 545 -12.61 -11.57 -4.40
N GLY A 546 -13.02 -10.33 -4.68
CA GLY A 546 -14.40 -9.85 -4.44
C GLY A 546 -15.43 -10.38 -5.43
N ASN A 547 -14.99 -10.86 -6.59
CA ASN A 547 -15.87 -11.29 -7.67
C ASN A 547 -16.60 -12.61 -7.33
N PRO A 548 -17.92 -12.74 -7.58
CA PRO A 548 -18.67 -13.97 -7.32
C PRO A 548 -18.07 -15.23 -7.97
N VAL A 549 -17.52 -15.13 -9.18
CA VAL A 549 -16.91 -16.25 -9.89
C VAL A 549 -15.66 -16.76 -9.15
N MET A 550 -14.84 -15.84 -8.64
CA MET A 550 -13.65 -16.22 -7.87
C MET A 550 -14.01 -16.81 -6.51
N LYS A 551 -15.08 -16.30 -5.86
CA LYS A 551 -15.60 -16.87 -4.61
C LYS A 551 -16.02 -18.33 -4.79
N GLU A 552 -16.79 -18.63 -5.84
CA GLU A 552 -17.17 -20.01 -6.18
C GLU A 552 -15.97 -20.89 -6.57
N LEU A 553 -15.03 -20.37 -7.35
CA LEU A 553 -13.82 -21.10 -7.73
C LEU A 553 -12.95 -21.43 -6.52
N GLN A 554 -12.78 -20.48 -5.59
CA GLN A 554 -12.02 -20.71 -4.37
C GLN A 554 -12.71 -21.75 -3.47
N ALA A 555 -14.04 -21.70 -3.35
CA ALA A 555 -14.80 -22.71 -2.63
C ALA A 555 -14.59 -24.12 -3.23
N LEU A 556 -14.61 -24.24 -4.57
CA LEU A 556 -14.32 -25.51 -5.27
C LEU A 556 -12.90 -26.00 -5.03
N ILE A 557 -11.91 -25.09 -5.00
CA ILE A 557 -10.52 -25.42 -4.67
C ILE A 557 -10.45 -25.98 -3.25
N ASP A 558 -11.07 -25.33 -2.28
CA ASP A 558 -11.00 -25.73 -0.87
C ASP A 558 -11.73 -27.05 -0.59
N ILE A 559 -12.82 -27.35 -1.32
CA ILE A 559 -13.53 -28.64 -1.25
C ILE A 559 -12.64 -29.78 -1.75
N LYS A 560 -12.02 -29.62 -2.94
CA LYS A 560 -11.26 -30.69 -3.57
C LYS A 560 -9.84 -30.83 -3.03
N HIS A 561 -9.26 -29.71 -2.61
CA HIS A 561 -7.85 -29.60 -2.27
C HIS A 561 -7.64 -28.47 -1.25
N LYS A 562 -7.96 -28.73 0.02
CA LYS A 562 -7.51 -27.85 1.10
C LYS A 562 -5.99 -27.70 1.02
N CYS A 563 -5.53 -26.49 0.74
CA CYS A 563 -4.12 -26.18 0.76
C CYS A 563 -3.71 -26.04 2.23
N ILE A 564 -3.08 -27.09 2.76
CA ILE A 564 -2.56 -27.16 4.14
C ILE A 564 -1.26 -26.35 4.25
#